data_AF-A0A955ZJ00-F1
#
_entry.id   AF-A0A955ZJ00-F1
#
_cell.length_a   1.000
_cell.length_b   1.000
_cell.length_c   1.000
_cell.angle_alpha   90.00
_cell.angle_beta   90.00
_cell.angle_gamma   90.00
#
_symmetry.space_group_name_H-M   'P 1'
#
loop_
_entity.id
_entity.type
_entity.pdbx_description
1 polymer ?
#
loop_
_entity_poly.entity_id
_entity_poly.type
_entity_poly.pdbx_seq_one_letter_code
_entity_poly.pdbx_strand_id
1 'polypeptide(L)'
;GSGGSAGGGGSAGVGGAAGSGGGSSTGPTVSDFFGLNAFIDDPKDKLAAIGNVREYHNWSWTDGNGASGYSGYPDNQLEFSMWNGFWDFDDYYSTLGADGVMVFPALQGTVKYLNDAVPPVKGGASTTNATSYLAHSSFMYQYAARYGHAKVDEKTLKLATNQQVATGLGLLDYFENGNEPDNDWTHSDGSYLFTPEEFAAMSSADYDGHQGAMGKTFGVKNADPNAKLVMAGLAGAGKKEWVENVTSYLDGMRAWADKNRGGSFPADVINVHYYCFGDSQFGDANPVPALAPEACDIQGLMKSIASYRDQHLAGKEIWLTEFGYDTHPKSRLRAPAIGSTSADVVQAEWLVRSFFELMGSGLDRAFVFVSRDACTGSDSKCPDNHIQFSTSGLMNEKGDFSPKAAFYFLATVRARLGSMAYAGTVEAPVRVVKLYDAAANEGAYVVWSPTSDGSSSDYALSVNATSATLVTLKDGSTTGDESTVTPQSGSIALTVTESPTLVLVNGAP
;
A
#
# COMPACT_ATOMS: atom_id res chain seq x y z
N GLY A 1 45.02 57.61 4.75
CA GLY A 1 43.69 57.72 5.38
C GLY A 1 42.64 57.60 4.30
N SER A 2 41.63 56.78 4.56
CA SER A 2 40.35 56.59 3.84
C SER A 2 40.34 56.29 2.33
N GLY A 3 39.84 55.09 2.00
CA GLY A 3 38.69 54.96 1.09
C GLY A 3 38.88 54.27 -0.26
N GLY A 4 38.29 53.07 -0.40
CA GLY A 4 37.28 52.83 -1.45
C GLY A 4 37.62 52.01 -2.70
N SER A 5 37.04 50.78 -2.74
CA SER A 5 36.13 50.27 -3.79
C SER A 5 36.60 49.43 -5.00
N ALA A 6 35.80 48.37 -5.22
CA ALA A 6 35.47 47.57 -6.42
C ALA A 6 36.42 46.41 -6.81
N GLY A 7 35.99 45.15 -7.03
CA GLY A 7 34.65 44.56 -7.21
C GLY A 7 34.44 44.12 -8.67
N GLY A 8 34.42 42.80 -8.92
CA GLY A 8 34.11 42.22 -10.24
C GLY A 8 34.47 40.73 -10.34
N GLY A 9 33.53 39.86 -9.97
CA GLY A 9 33.65 38.40 -10.04
C GLY A 9 33.34 37.85 -11.43
N GLY A 10 34.15 36.88 -11.88
CA GLY A 10 33.90 36.07 -13.06
C GLY A 10 33.10 34.82 -12.72
N SER A 11 32.10 34.52 -13.56
CA SER A 11 31.33 33.28 -13.53
C SER A 11 32.11 32.15 -14.20
N ALA A 12 32.34 31.06 -13.47
CA ALA A 12 32.81 29.81 -14.02
C ALA A 12 31.59 28.87 -14.16
N GLY A 13 31.32 28.46 -15.40
CA GLY A 13 30.36 27.41 -15.70
C GLY A 13 30.86 26.06 -15.18
N VAL A 14 29.97 25.30 -14.55
CA VAL A 14 30.21 23.90 -14.19
C VAL A 14 29.13 23.08 -14.87
N GLY A 15 29.55 22.30 -15.87
CA GLY A 15 28.71 21.30 -16.53
C GLY A 15 28.43 20.16 -15.55
N GLY A 16 27.14 19.92 -15.29
CA GLY A 16 26.68 18.73 -14.60
C GLY A 16 26.71 17.54 -15.54
N ALA A 17 27.66 16.63 -15.31
CA ALA A 17 27.69 15.33 -15.95
C ALA A 17 26.52 14.49 -15.41
N ALA A 18 25.66 14.05 -16.32
CA ALA A 18 24.67 13.00 -16.07
C ALA A 18 25.40 11.70 -15.72
N GLY A 19 25.25 11.26 -14.47
CA GLY A 19 25.70 9.95 -14.02
C GLY A 19 24.63 8.90 -14.31
N SER A 20 24.81 8.16 -15.40
CA SER A 20 24.16 6.86 -15.61
C SER A 20 24.78 5.84 -14.66
N GLY A 21 24.15 5.62 -13.50
CA GLY A 21 24.54 4.58 -12.55
C GLY A 21 23.88 3.25 -12.87
N GLY A 22 24.52 2.45 -13.73
CA GLY A 22 24.28 1.02 -13.82
C GLY A 22 24.87 0.33 -12.59
N GLY A 23 24.09 0.23 -11.53
CA GLY A 23 24.30 -0.71 -10.43
C GLY A 23 23.23 -1.80 -10.53
N SER A 24 23.61 -3.05 -10.31
CA SER A 24 22.68 -4.16 -10.12
C SER A 24 21.67 -3.77 -9.04
N SER A 25 20.50 -3.26 -9.43
CA SER A 25 19.45 -2.92 -8.48
C SER A 25 18.85 -4.22 -7.98
N THR A 26 19.35 -4.69 -6.84
CA THR A 26 18.55 -5.58 -6.00
C THR A 26 17.17 -4.95 -5.84
N GLY A 27 16.09 -5.74 -5.95
CA GLY A 27 14.72 -5.23 -5.78
C GLY A 27 14.49 -4.60 -4.40
N PRO A 28 13.27 -4.15 -4.07
CA PRO A 28 12.99 -3.60 -2.75
C PRO A 28 13.37 -4.59 -1.64
N THR A 29 13.81 -4.07 -0.50
CA THR A 29 14.00 -4.90 0.70
C THR A 29 12.65 -5.41 1.20
N VAL A 30 12.65 -6.46 2.01
CA VAL A 30 11.42 -6.95 2.66
C VAL A 30 10.73 -5.82 3.44
N SER A 31 11.48 -4.98 4.15
CA SER A 31 10.89 -3.83 4.90
C SER A 31 10.32 -2.75 3.99
N ASP A 32 10.95 -2.49 2.85
CA ASP A 32 10.44 -1.51 1.88
C ASP A 32 9.19 -2.01 1.16
N PHE A 33 9.08 -3.33 0.96
CA PHE A 33 8.00 -3.95 0.20
C PHE A 33 6.75 -4.23 1.03
N PHE A 34 6.91 -4.71 2.27
CA PHE A 34 5.80 -5.18 3.11
C PHE A 34 5.04 -4.00 3.70
N GLY A 35 3.71 -4.06 3.61
CA GLY A 35 2.83 -3.03 4.13
C GLY A 35 1.52 -3.56 4.71
N LEU A 36 0.83 -2.70 5.44
CA LEU A 36 -0.42 -2.98 6.13
C LEU A 36 -1.38 -1.80 5.98
N ASN A 37 -2.63 -2.08 5.63
CA ASN A 37 -3.71 -1.11 5.75
C ASN A 37 -4.07 -0.92 7.23
N ALA A 38 -4.22 0.32 7.68
CA ALA A 38 -4.49 0.62 9.07
C ALA A 38 -5.36 1.87 9.24
N PHE A 39 -5.69 2.16 10.49
CA PHE A 39 -6.45 3.32 10.91
C PHE A 39 -5.65 4.12 11.94
N ILE A 40 -5.93 5.42 12.08
CA ILE A 40 -5.25 6.31 13.03
C ILE A 40 -5.27 5.82 14.49
N ASP A 41 -6.28 5.05 14.87
CA ASP A 41 -6.47 4.55 16.23
C ASP A 41 -5.95 3.12 16.47
N ASP A 42 -5.18 2.58 15.53
CA ASP A 42 -4.43 1.33 15.72
C ASP A 42 -3.18 1.52 16.60
N PRO A 43 -2.75 0.47 17.36
CA PRO A 43 -1.51 0.51 18.13
C PRO A 43 -0.28 0.65 17.21
N LYS A 44 0.39 1.79 17.30
CA LYS A 44 1.51 2.16 16.41
C LYS A 44 2.70 1.19 16.51
N ASP A 45 2.97 0.65 17.70
CA ASP A 45 4.00 -0.38 17.92
C ASP A 45 3.72 -1.67 17.14
N LYS A 46 2.44 -2.03 17.00
CA LYS A 46 2.02 -3.21 16.23
C LYS A 46 2.06 -2.94 14.73
N LEU A 47 1.70 -1.74 14.29
CA LEU A 47 1.87 -1.35 12.89
C LEU A 47 3.36 -1.40 12.49
N ALA A 48 4.23 -0.84 13.33
CA ALA A 48 5.68 -0.83 13.11
C ALA A 48 6.30 -2.24 13.09
N ALA A 49 5.73 -3.21 13.80
CA ALA A 49 6.19 -4.60 13.73
C ALA A 49 5.96 -5.26 12.36
N ILE A 50 5.01 -4.78 11.54
CA ILE A 50 4.58 -5.45 10.31
C ILE A 50 5.19 -4.86 9.05
N GLY A 51 4.99 -3.57 8.79
CA GLY A 51 5.40 -2.99 7.52
C GLY A 51 5.24 -1.48 7.45
N ASN A 52 5.29 -0.98 6.22
CA ASN A 52 4.80 0.32 5.85
C ASN A 52 3.28 0.41 6.07
N VAL A 53 2.73 1.61 6.22
CA VAL A 53 1.32 1.80 6.56
C VAL A 53 0.60 2.57 5.47
N ARG A 54 -0.48 1.99 4.96
CA ARG A 54 -1.52 2.71 4.23
C ARG A 54 -2.64 3.07 5.20
N GLU A 55 -2.80 4.36 5.50
CA GLU A 55 -3.81 4.83 6.46
C GLU A 55 -5.10 5.22 5.74
N TYR A 56 -6.21 4.57 6.06
CA TYR A 56 -7.51 4.99 5.53
C TYR A 56 -7.91 6.33 6.11
N HIS A 57 -8.08 7.34 5.25
CA HIS A 57 -8.37 8.70 5.69
C HIS A 57 -9.58 9.27 4.96
N ASN A 58 -10.73 9.38 5.63
CA ASN A 58 -11.87 10.05 5.01
C ASN A 58 -11.63 11.57 5.00
N TRP A 59 -11.82 12.22 3.85
CA TRP A 59 -11.66 13.67 3.69
C TRP A 59 -12.45 14.47 4.75
N SER A 60 -13.67 14.03 5.08
CA SER A 60 -14.51 14.67 6.11
C SER A 60 -13.91 14.68 7.53
N TRP A 61 -12.88 13.87 7.81
CA TRP A 61 -12.17 13.84 9.09
C TRP A 61 -11.20 14.99 9.28
N THR A 62 -10.83 15.71 8.23
CA THR A 62 -9.95 16.87 8.33
C THR A 62 -10.59 18.11 7.71
N ASP A 63 -11.62 17.95 6.88
CA ASP A 63 -12.34 19.03 6.22
C ASP A 63 -13.87 18.86 6.30
N GLY A 64 -14.49 19.47 7.32
CA GLY A 64 -15.92 19.32 7.52
C GLY A 64 -16.43 19.99 8.79
N ASN A 65 -15.58 20.06 9.83
CA ASN A 65 -15.76 20.63 11.18
C ASN A 65 -17.08 20.34 11.93
N GLY A 66 -18.01 19.59 11.32
CA GLY A 66 -19.32 19.21 11.88
C GLY A 66 -20.29 20.38 12.14
N ALA A 67 -19.88 21.62 11.91
CA ALA A 67 -20.68 22.80 12.27
C ALA A 67 -21.82 23.05 11.27
N SER A 68 -23.01 23.35 11.81
CA SER A 68 -24.13 23.77 10.97
C SER A 68 -23.79 25.07 10.24
N GLY A 69 -23.90 25.07 8.90
CA GLY A 69 -23.61 26.23 8.08
C GLY A 69 -22.13 26.40 7.70
N TYR A 70 -21.27 25.39 7.95
CA TYR A 70 -19.92 25.36 7.39
C TYR A 70 -19.96 25.47 5.86
N SER A 71 -19.32 26.52 5.33
CA SER A 71 -19.30 26.84 3.91
C SER A 71 -18.39 25.92 3.10
N GLY A 72 -17.41 25.27 3.75
CA GLY A 72 -16.40 24.48 3.07
C GLY A 72 -15.49 25.33 2.18
N TYR A 73 -14.97 24.70 1.13
CA TYR A 73 -14.11 25.37 0.15
C TYR A 73 -14.79 26.61 -0.48
N PRO A 74 -14.09 27.76 -0.59
CA PRO A 74 -12.67 27.98 -0.33
C PRO A 74 -12.31 28.39 1.10
N ASP A 75 -13.28 28.48 2.00
CA ASP A 75 -13.11 28.99 3.38
C ASP A 75 -12.94 27.83 4.38
N ASN A 76 -12.15 26.82 3.99
CA ASN A 76 -11.99 25.61 4.79
C ASN A 76 -11.46 25.93 6.20
N GLN A 77 -11.87 25.10 7.16
CA GLN A 77 -11.40 25.13 8.54
C GLN A 77 -10.79 23.78 8.88
N LEU A 78 -9.66 23.48 8.25
CA LEU A 78 -9.03 22.17 8.36
C LEU A 78 -8.51 21.93 9.78
N GLU A 79 -8.72 20.71 10.26
CA GLU A 79 -8.27 20.24 11.58
C GLU A 79 -7.43 18.99 11.42
N PHE A 80 -6.12 19.08 11.69
CA PHE A 80 -5.17 17.97 11.59
C PHE A 80 -4.77 17.41 12.95
N SER A 81 -4.82 18.24 13.99
CA SER A 81 -4.51 17.84 15.36
C SER A 81 -5.76 17.98 16.23
N MET A 82 -5.97 16.99 17.11
CA MET A 82 -7.11 16.91 18.02
C MET A 82 -8.48 16.97 17.31
N TRP A 83 -8.58 16.42 16.09
CA TRP A 83 -9.87 16.31 15.41
C TRP A 83 -10.85 15.48 16.24
N ASN A 84 -12.09 15.98 16.35
CA ASN A 84 -13.14 15.46 17.23
C ASN A 84 -12.70 15.31 18.71
N GLY A 85 -11.62 16.00 19.10
CA GLY A 85 -11.06 16.01 20.45
C GLY A 85 -10.11 14.86 20.80
N PHE A 86 -9.74 13.99 19.86
CA PHE A 86 -8.89 12.83 20.19
C PHE A 86 -7.94 12.35 19.08
N TRP A 87 -8.15 12.65 17.81
CA TRP A 87 -7.23 12.24 16.74
C TRP A 87 -6.20 13.32 16.45
N ASP A 88 -4.92 12.96 16.57
CA ASP A 88 -3.80 13.82 16.24
C ASP A 88 -2.95 13.17 15.14
N PHE A 89 -3.13 13.62 13.90
CA PHE A 89 -2.43 13.08 12.75
C PHE A 89 -0.94 13.46 12.75
N ASP A 90 -0.55 14.59 13.38
CA ASP A 90 0.86 14.95 13.56
C ASP A 90 1.57 13.92 14.45
N ASP A 91 0.99 13.59 15.60
CA ASP A 91 1.53 12.56 16.51
C ASP A 91 1.57 11.19 15.84
N TYR A 92 0.51 10.84 15.10
CA TYR A 92 0.42 9.56 14.41
C TYR A 92 1.54 9.39 13.38
N TYR A 93 1.68 10.32 12.43
CA TYR A 93 2.70 10.23 11.39
C TYR A 93 4.12 10.41 11.95
N SER A 94 4.33 11.28 12.92
CA SER A 94 5.65 11.48 13.53
C SER A 94 6.12 10.27 14.33
N THR A 95 5.23 9.59 15.06
CA THR A 95 5.58 8.38 15.80
C THR A 95 5.95 7.24 14.84
N LEU A 96 5.14 6.99 13.80
CA LEU A 96 5.45 5.97 12.81
C LEU A 96 6.76 6.26 12.06
N GLY A 97 6.97 7.51 11.65
CA GLY A 97 8.21 7.93 11.01
C GLY A 97 9.44 7.75 11.91
N ALA A 98 9.32 7.99 13.22
CA ALA A 98 10.39 7.76 14.19
C ALA A 98 10.77 6.27 14.34
N ASP A 99 9.81 5.37 14.12
CA ASP A 99 10.01 3.91 14.10
C ASP A 99 10.46 3.39 12.72
N GLY A 100 10.77 4.27 11.77
CA GLY A 100 11.22 3.91 10.42
C GLY A 100 10.11 3.30 9.55
N VAL A 101 8.85 3.61 9.85
CA VAL A 101 7.69 3.17 9.07
C VAL A 101 7.36 4.24 8.04
N MET A 102 7.40 3.89 6.76
CA MET A 102 6.80 4.74 5.73
C MET A 102 5.28 4.67 5.88
N VAL A 103 4.63 5.82 5.95
CA VAL A 103 3.18 5.94 6.05
C VAL A 103 2.66 6.87 4.96
N PHE A 104 1.48 6.59 4.44
CA PHE A 104 0.76 7.48 3.53
C PHE A 104 -0.75 7.36 3.71
N PRO A 105 -1.51 8.46 3.55
CA PRO A 105 -2.96 8.44 3.65
C PRO A 105 -3.62 8.09 2.31
N ALA A 106 -4.62 7.22 2.38
CA ALA A 106 -5.65 7.03 1.36
C ALA A 106 -6.77 8.05 1.59
N LEU A 107 -6.61 9.23 0.98
CA LEU A 107 -7.52 10.37 1.12
C LEU A 107 -8.78 10.12 0.30
N GLN A 108 -9.80 9.58 0.96
CA GLN A 108 -10.99 9.03 0.31
C GLN A 108 -12.29 9.74 0.68
N GLY A 109 -13.35 9.40 -0.05
CA GLY A 109 -14.69 9.90 0.20
C GLY A 109 -14.89 11.33 -0.28
N THR A 110 -15.81 12.02 0.38
CA THR A 110 -16.29 13.35 0.00
C THR A 110 -16.80 14.09 1.24
N VAL A 111 -17.33 15.28 1.04
CA VAL A 111 -17.66 16.23 2.10
C VAL A 111 -19.07 16.77 1.94
N LYS A 112 -19.73 17.05 3.08
CA LYS A 112 -21.14 17.48 3.12
C LYS A 112 -21.41 18.77 2.35
N TYR A 113 -20.45 19.70 2.31
CA TYR A 113 -20.61 20.96 1.57
C TYR A 113 -20.60 20.79 0.05
N LEU A 114 -20.23 19.61 -0.45
CA LEU A 114 -20.41 19.19 -1.84
C LEU A 114 -21.65 18.29 -2.03
N ASN A 115 -22.53 18.21 -1.02
CA ASN A 115 -23.68 17.30 -0.96
C ASN A 115 -23.29 15.82 -1.09
N ASP A 116 -22.13 15.45 -0.53
CA ASP A 116 -21.56 14.10 -0.65
C ASP A 116 -21.44 13.63 -2.12
N ALA A 117 -21.15 14.56 -3.04
CA ALA A 117 -20.98 14.23 -4.45
C ALA A 117 -19.77 13.30 -4.66
N VAL A 118 -19.96 12.29 -5.50
CA VAL A 118 -18.93 11.42 -6.06
C VAL A 118 -19.20 11.29 -7.56
N PRO A 119 -18.32 11.78 -8.45
CA PRO A 119 -17.08 12.51 -8.19
C PRO A 119 -17.26 13.80 -7.38
N PRO A 120 -16.27 14.23 -6.57
CA PRO A 120 -16.41 15.38 -5.66
C PRO A 120 -16.30 16.74 -6.36
N VAL A 121 -17.29 17.04 -7.20
CA VAL A 121 -17.44 18.33 -7.88
C VAL A 121 -18.73 19.02 -7.45
N LYS A 122 -18.78 20.34 -7.60
CA LYS A 122 -20.01 21.11 -7.35
C LYS A 122 -21.11 20.68 -8.34
N GLY A 123 -22.35 20.60 -7.87
CA GLY A 123 -23.50 20.26 -8.71
C GLY A 123 -23.57 21.08 -10.01
N GLY A 124 -23.72 20.39 -11.14
CA GLY A 124 -23.74 20.98 -12.49
C GLY A 124 -22.38 21.24 -13.12
N ALA A 125 -21.27 21.02 -12.41
CA ALA A 125 -19.93 21.08 -12.98
C ALA A 125 -19.60 19.84 -13.84
N SER A 126 -18.64 19.98 -14.75
CA SER A 126 -18.18 18.87 -15.59
C SER A 126 -17.19 17.99 -14.82
N THR A 127 -17.55 16.73 -14.59
CA THR A 127 -16.72 15.74 -13.90
C THR A 127 -15.48 15.32 -14.70
N THR A 128 -15.42 15.60 -16.00
CA THR A 128 -14.27 15.32 -16.88
C THR A 128 -13.35 16.52 -17.10
N ASN A 129 -13.63 17.65 -16.44
CA ASN A 129 -12.76 18.83 -16.43
C ASN A 129 -12.02 18.94 -15.09
N ALA A 130 -10.68 18.95 -15.13
CA ALA A 130 -9.83 19.02 -13.95
C ALA A 130 -10.12 20.25 -13.07
N THR A 131 -10.47 21.39 -13.68
CA THR A 131 -10.75 22.61 -12.92
C THR A 131 -12.05 22.56 -12.13
N SER A 132 -12.88 21.52 -12.29
CA SER A 132 -14.06 21.30 -11.45
C SER A 132 -13.71 20.76 -10.05
N TYR A 133 -12.52 20.18 -9.88
CA TYR A 133 -12.05 19.52 -8.64
C TYR A 133 -11.29 20.46 -7.70
N LEU A 134 -11.58 21.77 -7.73
CA LEU A 134 -10.89 22.78 -6.93
C LEU A 134 -10.89 22.46 -5.42
N ALA A 135 -12.01 21.97 -4.88
CA ALA A 135 -12.12 21.64 -3.47
C ALA A 135 -11.19 20.48 -3.08
N HIS A 136 -11.23 19.38 -3.84
CA HIS A 136 -10.40 18.20 -3.57
C HIS A 136 -8.92 18.50 -3.79
N SER A 137 -8.57 19.15 -4.89
CA SER A 137 -7.18 19.54 -5.17
C SER A 137 -6.62 20.55 -4.17
N SER A 138 -7.45 21.47 -3.65
CA SER A 138 -7.07 22.34 -2.54
C SER A 138 -6.83 21.53 -1.27
N PHE A 139 -7.67 20.53 -0.97
CA PHE A 139 -7.47 19.65 0.17
C PHE A 139 -6.15 18.86 0.08
N MET A 140 -5.88 18.26 -1.09
CA MET A 140 -4.61 17.57 -1.37
C MET A 140 -3.39 18.49 -1.18
N TYR A 141 -3.47 19.74 -1.66
CA TYR A 141 -2.42 20.74 -1.41
C TYR A 141 -2.23 21.01 0.08
N GLN A 142 -3.30 21.15 0.87
CA GLN A 142 -3.19 21.44 2.31
C GLN A 142 -2.57 20.27 3.08
N TYR A 143 -2.91 19.03 2.72
CA TYR A 143 -2.31 17.83 3.29
C TYR A 143 -0.80 17.77 3.02
N ALA A 144 -0.41 17.96 1.76
CA ALA A 144 0.99 17.99 1.36
C ALA A 144 1.76 19.20 1.91
N ALA A 145 1.11 20.36 2.03
CA ALA A 145 1.71 21.57 2.61
C ALA A 145 2.08 21.36 4.08
N ARG A 146 1.25 20.63 4.84
CA ARG A 146 1.53 20.30 6.24
C ARG A 146 2.61 19.24 6.35
N TYR A 147 2.42 18.10 5.69
CA TYR A 147 3.19 16.88 5.97
C TYR A 147 4.32 16.58 4.99
N GLY A 148 4.34 17.20 3.82
CA GLY A 148 5.47 17.12 2.88
C GLY A 148 6.73 17.75 3.46
N HIS A 149 7.81 17.74 2.69
CA HIS A 149 9.13 18.23 3.09
C HIS A 149 9.34 19.72 2.79
N ALA A 150 8.64 20.27 1.80
CA ALA A 150 8.75 21.67 1.44
C ALA A 150 7.93 22.60 2.35
N LYS A 151 8.48 23.77 2.70
CA LYS A 151 7.73 24.84 3.38
C LYS A 151 6.94 25.66 2.35
N VAL A 152 5.70 26.00 2.68
CA VAL A 152 4.86 26.94 1.91
C VAL A 152 4.56 28.21 2.71
N ASP A 153 4.06 29.25 2.04
CA ASP A 153 3.58 30.47 2.72
C ASP A 153 2.37 30.11 3.60
N GLU A 154 2.49 30.36 4.91
CA GLU A 154 1.46 30.09 5.92
C GLU A 154 0.12 30.78 5.60
N LYS A 155 0.14 31.89 4.84
CA LYS A 155 -1.08 32.58 4.38
C LYS A 155 -1.91 31.78 3.39
N THR A 156 -1.35 30.73 2.81
CA THR A 156 -2.07 29.81 1.91
C THR A 156 -2.83 28.72 2.67
N LEU A 157 -2.62 28.61 3.99
CA LEU A 157 -3.25 27.57 4.80
C LEU A 157 -4.70 27.92 5.14
N LYS A 158 -5.55 26.89 5.18
CA LYS A 158 -6.99 27.00 5.44
C LYS A 158 -7.37 26.26 6.72
N LEU A 159 -6.73 26.63 7.83
CA LEU A 159 -6.84 25.95 9.12
C LEU A 159 -8.01 26.51 9.97
N ALA A 160 -8.58 25.67 10.81
CA ALA A 160 -9.42 26.13 11.92
C ALA A 160 -8.59 26.98 12.91
N THR A 161 -9.25 27.90 13.64
CA THR A 161 -8.57 28.90 14.49
C THR A 161 -7.81 28.32 15.69
N ASN A 162 -8.14 27.10 16.09
CA ASN A 162 -7.51 26.36 17.19
C ASN A 162 -6.33 25.50 16.75
N GLN A 163 -6.03 25.44 15.45
CA GLN A 163 -4.97 24.58 14.92
C GLN A 163 -3.63 25.30 14.92
N GLN A 164 -2.57 24.55 15.21
CA GLN A 164 -1.21 25.05 15.09
C GLN A 164 -0.84 25.19 13.61
N VAL A 165 -0.35 26.38 13.26
CA VAL A 165 0.25 26.63 11.95
C VAL A 165 1.53 25.80 11.83
N ALA A 166 1.56 24.89 10.86
CA ALA A 166 2.75 24.13 10.50
C ALA A 166 2.72 23.81 9.00
N THR A 167 3.89 23.86 8.38
CA THR A 167 4.13 23.45 6.98
C THR A 167 5.40 22.64 6.91
N GLY A 168 5.61 21.83 5.89
CA GLY A 168 6.88 21.16 5.62
C GLY A 168 7.41 20.35 6.81
N LEU A 169 6.56 19.51 7.43
CA LEU A 169 6.96 18.67 8.56
C LEU A 169 7.89 17.52 8.15
N GLY A 170 7.88 17.12 6.87
CA GLY A 170 8.71 16.06 6.31
C GLY A 170 8.35 14.68 6.84
N LEU A 171 7.06 14.43 7.02
CA LEU A 171 6.52 13.18 7.58
C LEU A 171 5.94 12.26 6.50
N LEU A 172 5.52 12.81 5.35
CA LEU A 172 4.89 12.05 4.27
C LEU A 172 5.55 12.38 2.91
N ASP A 173 5.91 11.32 2.18
CA ASP A 173 6.36 11.42 0.78
C ASP A 173 5.22 11.17 -0.22
N TYR A 174 4.24 10.34 0.15
CA TYR A 174 3.19 9.82 -0.73
C TYR A 174 1.80 10.25 -0.24
N PHE A 175 0.89 10.49 -1.19
CA PHE A 175 -0.48 10.88 -0.93
C PHE A 175 -1.40 10.17 -1.94
N GLU A 176 -2.32 9.33 -1.47
CA GLU A 176 -3.27 8.63 -2.35
C GLU A 176 -4.58 9.39 -2.46
N ASN A 177 -5.07 9.58 -3.69
CA ASN A 177 -6.19 10.48 -3.98
C ASN A 177 -7.55 9.76 -4.19
N GLY A 178 -7.84 8.77 -3.35
CA GLY A 178 -9.13 8.10 -3.34
C GLY A 178 -9.02 6.63 -2.96
N ASN A 179 -10.05 5.86 -3.32
CA ASN A 179 -10.08 4.41 -3.20
C ASN A 179 -11.00 3.83 -4.28
N GLU A 180 -10.54 2.82 -5.02
CA GLU A 180 -11.34 2.01 -5.97
C GLU A 180 -12.27 2.82 -6.88
N PRO A 181 -11.72 3.75 -7.68
CA PRO A 181 -12.52 4.61 -8.54
C PRO A 181 -13.24 3.82 -9.65
N ASP A 182 -12.75 2.62 -9.98
CA ASP A 182 -13.34 1.71 -10.94
C ASP A 182 -14.38 0.76 -10.33
N ASN A 183 -14.74 0.87 -9.05
CA ASN A 183 -15.74 -0.01 -8.48
C ASN A 183 -17.10 0.13 -9.17
N ASP A 184 -17.77 -0.99 -9.43
CA ASP A 184 -19.07 -1.06 -10.12
C ASP A 184 -20.23 -1.47 -9.19
N TRP A 185 -19.98 -1.54 -7.88
CA TRP A 185 -20.97 -1.96 -6.88
C TRP A 185 -21.59 -0.80 -6.09
N THR A 186 -21.06 0.42 -6.20
CA THR A 186 -21.62 1.59 -5.50
C THR A 186 -22.86 2.13 -6.20
N HIS A 187 -22.85 2.19 -7.53
CA HIS A 187 -24.00 2.61 -8.33
C HIS A 187 -24.89 1.41 -8.66
N SER A 188 -26.20 1.55 -8.43
CA SER A 188 -27.15 0.45 -8.63
C SER A 188 -27.33 0.03 -10.09
N ASP A 189 -26.85 0.84 -11.05
CA ASP A 189 -26.84 0.53 -12.48
C ASP A 189 -25.57 -0.19 -12.94
N GLY A 190 -24.62 -0.46 -12.03
CA GLY A 190 -23.35 -1.13 -12.33
C GLY A 190 -22.36 -0.25 -13.09
N SER A 191 -22.52 1.07 -13.07
CA SER A 191 -21.51 2.00 -13.57
C SER A 191 -20.37 2.16 -12.57
N TYR A 192 -19.18 2.48 -13.09
CA TYR A 192 -18.03 2.77 -12.25
C TYR A 192 -18.27 4.02 -11.39
N LEU A 193 -17.73 4.02 -10.17
CA LEU A 193 -17.76 5.18 -9.27
C LEU A 193 -17.18 6.44 -9.95
N PHE A 194 -16.13 6.25 -10.75
CA PHE A 194 -15.57 7.22 -11.66
C PHE A 194 -15.28 6.52 -12.99
N THR A 195 -15.66 7.14 -14.09
CA THR A 195 -15.08 6.79 -15.40
C THR A 195 -13.57 7.10 -15.43
N PRO A 196 -12.78 6.43 -16.30
CA PRO A 196 -11.36 6.74 -16.45
C PRO A 196 -11.08 8.23 -16.70
N GLU A 197 -11.92 8.91 -17.47
CA GLU A 197 -11.80 10.33 -17.77
C GLU A 197 -12.06 11.22 -16.56
N GLU A 198 -13.05 10.87 -15.73
CA GLU A 198 -13.36 11.61 -14.50
C GLU A 198 -12.23 11.46 -13.48
N PHE A 199 -11.70 10.24 -13.32
CA PHE A 199 -10.61 9.99 -12.41
C PHE A 199 -9.29 10.62 -12.89
N ALA A 200 -9.02 10.61 -14.19
CA ALA A 200 -7.87 11.33 -14.77
C ALA A 200 -7.98 12.85 -14.57
N ALA A 201 -9.19 13.42 -14.70
CA ALA A 201 -9.43 14.83 -14.44
C ALA A 201 -9.19 15.20 -12.97
N MET A 202 -9.71 14.41 -12.03
CA MET A 202 -9.46 14.60 -10.59
C MET A 202 -7.97 14.46 -10.26
N SER A 203 -7.34 13.36 -10.68
CA SER A 203 -5.91 13.13 -10.46
C SER A 203 -5.05 14.22 -11.07
N SER A 204 -5.42 14.75 -12.23
CA SER A 204 -4.73 15.89 -12.82
C SER A 204 -4.80 17.16 -11.96
N ALA A 205 -5.93 17.40 -11.30
CA ALA A 205 -6.07 18.52 -10.38
C ALA A 205 -5.23 18.29 -9.11
N ASP A 206 -5.28 17.08 -8.55
CA ASP A 206 -4.60 16.69 -7.32
C ASP A 206 -3.08 16.55 -7.47
N TYR A 207 -2.60 16.30 -8.68
CA TYR A 207 -1.17 16.11 -8.95
C TYR A 207 -0.40 17.43 -8.86
N ASP A 208 -0.68 18.35 -9.78
CA ASP A 208 0.09 19.58 -10.01
C ASP A 208 -0.81 20.78 -10.33
N GLY A 209 -2.08 20.73 -9.92
CA GLY A 209 -3.06 21.77 -10.23
C GLY A 209 -3.34 21.87 -11.73
N HIS A 210 -3.40 20.72 -12.42
CA HIS A 210 -3.54 20.60 -13.86
C HIS A 210 -2.44 21.36 -14.62
N GLN A 211 -1.19 20.95 -14.39
CA GLN A 211 0.03 21.57 -14.95
C GLN A 211 0.11 23.08 -14.62
N GLY A 212 -0.33 23.44 -13.41
CA GLY A 212 -0.35 24.81 -12.90
C GLY A 212 -1.51 25.69 -13.37
N ALA A 213 -2.42 25.18 -14.21
CA ALA A 213 -3.58 25.95 -14.70
C ALA A 213 -4.52 26.42 -13.57
N MET A 214 -4.54 25.71 -12.44
CA MET A 214 -5.37 26.03 -11.27
C MET A 214 -4.68 27.02 -10.30
N GLY A 215 -3.40 27.35 -10.51
CA GLY A 215 -2.60 28.15 -9.59
C GLY A 215 -1.81 27.32 -8.59
N LYS A 216 -1.11 27.99 -7.67
CA LYS A 216 -0.06 27.38 -6.83
C LYS A 216 -0.55 26.73 -5.53
N THR A 217 -1.85 26.75 -5.25
CA THR A 217 -2.43 26.22 -4.00
C THR A 217 -3.32 25.02 -4.25
N PHE A 218 -3.03 24.26 -5.32
CA PHE A 218 -3.83 23.15 -5.83
C PHE A 218 -2.91 22.01 -6.22
N GLY A 219 -3.17 20.82 -5.68
CA GLY A 219 -2.39 19.62 -5.93
C GLY A 219 -1.10 19.51 -5.11
N VAL A 220 -0.68 18.27 -4.89
CA VAL A 220 0.41 17.92 -3.97
C VAL A 220 1.75 18.49 -4.42
N LYS A 221 2.04 18.50 -5.73
CA LYS A 221 3.33 18.98 -6.26
C LYS A 221 3.52 20.48 -6.15
N ASN A 222 2.43 21.23 -6.04
CA ASN A 222 2.53 22.68 -5.81
C ASN A 222 2.82 23.02 -4.34
N ALA A 223 2.47 22.12 -3.40
CA ALA A 223 2.89 22.22 -2.01
C ALA A 223 4.34 21.75 -1.82
N ASP A 224 4.67 20.60 -2.40
CA ASP A 224 6.01 20.03 -2.38
C ASP A 224 6.35 19.37 -3.73
N PRO A 225 7.33 19.90 -4.50
CA PRO A 225 7.73 19.32 -5.79
C PRO A 225 8.15 17.85 -5.73
N ASN A 226 8.59 17.36 -4.57
CA ASN A 226 9.02 15.98 -4.36
C ASN A 226 7.87 15.06 -3.89
N ALA A 227 6.72 15.60 -3.47
CA ALA A 227 5.57 14.79 -3.09
C ALA A 227 5.12 13.91 -4.26
N LYS A 228 4.76 12.67 -3.93
CA LYS A 228 4.30 11.67 -4.89
C LYS A 228 2.81 11.45 -4.78
N LEU A 229 2.11 11.58 -5.90
CA LEU A 229 0.70 11.21 -5.97
C LEU A 229 0.59 9.72 -6.27
N VAL A 230 -0.04 8.99 -5.37
CA VAL A 230 -0.49 7.62 -5.59
C VAL A 230 -1.90 7.71 -6.16
N MET A 231 -2.14 7.16 -7.35
CA MET A 231 -3.52 7.07 -7.81
C MET A 231 -4.28 6.12 -6.88
N ALA A 232 -5.55 6.38 -6.62
CA ALA A 232 -6.44 5.45 -5.93
C ALA A 232 -6.30 4.02 -6.52
N GLY A 233 -6.21 3.01 -5.64
CA GLY A 233 -6.07 1.62 -6.05
C GLY A 233 -7.25 1.15 -6.91
N LEU A 234 -6.98 0.65 -8.13
CA LEU A 234 -8.00 0.09 -9.00
C LEU A 234 -8.39 -1.33 -8.54
N ALA A 235 -9.68 -1.59 -8.33
CA ALA A 235 -10.21 -2.90 -7.97
C ALA A 235 -10.14 -3.91 -9.14
N GLY A 236 -9.98 -3.43 -10.37
CA GLY A 236 -10.11 -4.22 -11.60
C GLY A 236 -11.54 -4.70 -11.83
N ALA A 237 -12.53 -3.93 -11.36
CA ALA A 237 -13.94 -4.26 -11.49
C ALA A 237 -14.43 -4.09 -12.94
N GLY A 238 -15.61 -4.63 -13.24
CA GLY A 238 -16.16 -4.68 -14.59
C GLY A 238 -16.41 -6.10 -15.09
N LYS A 239 -16.57 -6.24 -16.40
CA LYS A 239 -17.12 -7.46 -17.04
C LYS A 239 -16.07 -8.34 -17.73
N LYS A 240 -14.80 -7.94 -17.68
CA LYS A 240 -13.69 -8.66 -18.30
C LYS A 240 -12.78 -9.26 -17.22
N GLU A 241 -11.76 -9.98 -17.66
CA GLU A 241 -10.70 -10.44 -16.78
C GLU A 241 -10.00 -9.25 -16.10
N TRP A 242 -9.56 -9.44 -14.85
CA TRP A 242 -9.04 -8.38 -13.99
C TRP A 242 -7.94 -7.54 -14.67
N VAL A 243 -6.95 -8.17 -15.31
CA VAL A 243 -5.87 -7.46 -16.03
C VAL A 243 -6.43 -6.58 -17.14
N GLU A 244 -7.44 -7.05 -17.89
CA GLU A 244 -8.02 -6.29 -18.99
C GLU A 244 -8.84 -5.11 -18.46
N ASN A 245 -9.58 -5.26 -17.34
CA ASN A 245 -10.28 -4.15 -16.71
C ASN A 245 -9.30 -3.06 -16.25
N VAL A 246 -8.25 -3.45 -15.51
CA VAL A 246 -7.21 -2.52 -15.01
C VAL A 246 -6.54 -1.79 -16.17
N THR A 247 -6.04 -2.52 -17.17
CA THR A 247 -5.31 -1.91 -18.29
C THR A 247 -6.21 -1.05 -19.18
N SER A 248 -7.47 -1.44 -19.40
CA SER A 248 -8.44 -0.61 -20.12
C SER A 248 -8.74 0.69 -19.37
N TYR A 249 -8.80 0.66 -18.04
CA TYR A 249 -9.00 1.86 -17.22
C TYR A 249 -7.79 2.80 -17.32
N LEU A 250 -6.57 2.26 -17.21
CA LEU A 250 -5.33 3.02 -17.39
C LEU A 250 -5.19 3.62 -18.81
N ASP A 251 -5.63 2.89 -19.84
CA ASP A 251 -5.68 3.40 -21.22
C ASP A 251 -6.64 4.58 -21.36
N GLY A 252 -7.81 4.52 -20.71
CA GLY A 252 -8.75 5.65 -20.66
C GLY A 252 -8.15 6.88 -19.99
N MET A 253 -7.46 6.69 -18.86
CA MET A 253 -6.75 7.79 -18.18
C MET A 253 -5.63 8.38 -19.06
N ARG A 254 -4.85 7.52 -19.74
CA ARG A 254 -3.81 7.95 -20.68
C ARG A 254 -4.39 8.73 -21.86
N ALA A 255 -5.47 8.26 -22.47
CA ALA A 255 -6.14 8.95 -23.57
C ALA A 255 -6.65 10.33 -23.15
N TRP A 256 -7.17 10.45 -21.92
CA TRP A 256 -7.51 11.74 -21.33
C TRP A 256 -6.27 12.63 -21.14
N ALA A 257 -5.17 12.08 -20.61
CA ALA A 257 -3.92 12.81 -20.41
C ALA A 257 -3.26 13.26 -21.72
N ASP A 258 -3.33 12.47 -22.79
CA ASP A 258 -2.86 12.86 -24.13
C ASP A 258 -3.59 14.11 -24.62
N LYS A 259 -4.92 14.12 -24.46
CA LYS A 259 -5.77 15.22 -24.91
C LYS A 259 -5.64 16.49 -24.05
N ASN A 260 -5.49 16.34 -22.73
CA ASN A 260 -5.63 17.45 -21.79
C ASN A 260 -4.32 17.85 -21.09
N ARG A 261 -3.26 17.02 -21.16
CA ARG A 261 -1.97 17.22 -20.48
C ARG A 261 -0.75 17.02 -21.38
N GLY A 262 -0.95 16.89 -22.69
CA GLY A 262 0.13 16.59 -23.64
C GLY A 262 0.82 15.26 -23.37
N GLY A 263 0.09 14.27 -22.83
CA GLY A 263 0.58 12.92 -22.53
C GLY A 263 1.21 12.76 -21.15
N SER A 264 1.29 13.82 -20.34
CA SER A 264 1.75 13.71 -18.95
C SER A 264 0.70 12.98 -18.09
N PHE A 265 0.96 11.71 -17.75
CA PHE A 265 0.09 10.94 -16.87
C PHE A 265 0.05 11.54 -15.45
N PRO A 266 -1.14 11.78 -14.87
CA PRO A 266 -1.31 12.57 -13.65
C PRO A 266 -1.15 11.78 -12.34
N ALA A 267 -0.11 10.95 -12.22
CA ALA A 267 0.25 10.27 -10.97
C ALA A 267 1.72 9.81 -11.01
N ASP A 268 2.32 9.54 -9.85
CA ASP A 268 3.68 8.98 -9.75
C ASP A 268 3.68 7.47 -9.51
N VAL A 269 2.61 6.94 -8.90
CA VAL A 269 2.44 5.52 -8.59
C VAL A 269 1.14 5.01 -9.22
N ILE A 270 1.23 3.88 -9.93
CA ILE A 270 0.09 3.08 -10.36
C ILE A 270 -0.30 2.17 -9.20
N ASN A 271 -1.57 2.16 -8.85
CA ASN A 271 -2.05 1.41 -7.71
C ASN A 271 -3.22 0.51 -8.09
N VAL A 272 -3.21 -0.72 -7.57
CA VAL A 272 -4.24 -1.73 -7.84
C VAL A 272 -4.57 -2.49 -6.56
N HIS A 273 -5.75 -3.10 -6.52
CA HIS A 273 -6.20 -4.04 -5.50
C HIS A 273 -6.51 -5.38 -6.14
N TYR A 274 -6.18 -6.47 -5.44
CA TYR A 274 -6.50 -7.81 -5.91
C TYR A 274 -6.66 -8.78 -4.75
N TYR A 275 -7.72 -9.57 -4.80
CA TYR A 275 -8.07 -10.56 -3.79
C TYR A 275 -8.32 -11.90 -4.47
N CYS A 276 -7.69 -12.97 -3.97
CA CYS A 276 -7.81 -14.33 -4.49
C CYS A 276 -9.13 -14.99 -4.05
N PHE A 277 -10.25 -14.41 -4.46
CA PHE A 277 -11.58 -14.94 -4.17
C PHE A 277 -11.78 -16.36 -4.73
N GLY A 278 -12.60 -17.15 -4.04
CA GLY A 278 -13.19 -18.34 -4.65
C GLY A 278 -14.30 -17.98 -5.65
N ASP A 279 -14.68 -18.97 -6.46
CA ASP A 279 -15.64 -18.83 -7.58
C ASP A 279 -17.11 -18.60 -7.16
N SER A 280 -17.38 -18.50 -5.86
CA SER A 280 -18.71 -18.21 -5.33
C SER A 280 -19.12 -16.74 -5.49
N GLN A 281 -20.41 -16.47 -5.57
CA GLN A 281 -20.96 -15.12 -5.67
C GLN A 281 -21.17 -14.48 -4.29
N PHE A 282 -21.37 -13.16 -4.27
CA PHE A 282 -21.72 -12.45 -3.04
C PHE A 282 -23.07 -12.94 -2.50
N GLY A 283 -23.13 -13.27 -1.19
CA GLY A 283 -24.35 -13.77 -0.55
C GLY A 283 -24.59 -15.28 -0.66
N ASP A 284 -23.69 -16.04 -1.29
CA ASP A 284 -23.76 -17.50 -1.27
C ASP A 284 -23.70 -18.02 0.17
N ALA A 285 -24.66 -18.86 0.57
CA ALA A 285 -24.77 -19.32 1.96
C ALA A 285 -23.59 -20.18 2.43
N ASN A 286 -22.93 -20.88 1.51
CA ASN A 286 -21.74 -21.71 1.75
C ASN A 286 -20.75 -21.49 0.62
N PRO A 287 -20.03 -20.35 0.60
CA PRO A 287 -19.21 -20.01 -0.54
C PRO A 287 -17.98 -20.90 -0.62
N VAL A 288 -17.49 -21.13 -1.83
CA VAL A 288 -16.15 -21.68 -2.06
C VAL A 288 -15.13 -20.75 -1.38
N PRO A 289 -14.16 -21.28 -0.61
CA PRO A 289 -13.16 -20.47 0.07
C PRO A 289 -12.26 -19.74 -0.95
N ALA A 290 -11.44 -18.82 -0.45
CA ALA A 290 -10.40 -18.19 -1.25
C ALA A 290 -9.37 -19.21 -1.77
N LEU A 291 -8.62 -18.77 -2.76
CA LEU A 291 -7.51 -19.52 -3.35
C LEU A 291 -6.18 -19.06 -2.71
N ALA A 292 -5.26 -20.00 -2.51
CA ALA A 292 -3.88 -19.69 -2.17
C ALA A 292 -3.22 -18.83 -3.26
N PRO A 293 -2.18 -18.03 -2.93
CA PRO A 293 -1.60 -17.05 -3.87
C PRO A 293 -1.10 -17.67 -5.18
N GLU A 294 -0.60 -18.90 -5.15
CA GLU A 294 -0.11 -19.62 -6.32
C GLU A 294 -1.26 -20.18 -7.17
N ALA A 295 -2.40 -20.51 -6.55
CA ALA A 295 -3.57 -21.05 -7.24
C ALA A 295 -4.37 -19.96 -7.99
N CYS A 296 -4.36 -18.72 -7.50
CA CYS A 296 -4.90 -17.55 -8.22
C CYS A 296 -3.89 -16.88 -9.16
N ASP A 297 -2.65 -17.37 -9.24
CA ASP A 297 -1.56 -16.78 -10.03
C ASP A 297 -1.34 -15.28 -9.77
N ILE A 298 -1.36 -14.88 -8.48
CA ILE A 298 -1.23 -13.46 -8.12
C ILE A 298 0.09 -12.86 -8.66
N GLN A 299 1.16 -13.64 -8.71
CA GLN A 299 2.43 -13.20 -9.28
C GLN A 299 2.31 -12.93 -10.79
N GLY A 300 1.70 -13.83 -11.58
CA GLY A 300 1.52 -13.65 -13.02
C GLY A 300 0.64 -12.46 -13.37
N LEU A 301 -0.43 -12.24 -12.59
CA LEU A 301 -1.32 -11.08 -12.74
C LEU A 301 -0.56 -9.77 -12.50
N MET A 302 0.22 -9.68 -11.41
CA MET A 302 1.00 -8.48 -11.12
C MET A 302 2.16 -8.25 -12.10
N LYS A 303 2.80 -9.32 -12.59
CA LYS A 303 3.77 -9.24 -13.71
C LYS A 303 3.16 -8.65 -14.97
N SER A 304 1.88 -8.93 -15.23
CA SER A 304 1.16 -8.37 -16.38
C SER A 304 0.95 -6.86 -16.22
N ILE A 305 0.64 -6.38 -15.02
CA ILE A 305 0.55 -4.94 -14.72
C ILE A 305 1.93 -4.28 -14.79
N ALA A 306 2.98 -4.92 -14.27
CA ALA A 306 4.36 -4.46 -14.41
C ALA A 306 4.78 -4.31 -15.88
N SER A 307 4.46 -5.30 -16.69
CA SER A 307 4.71 -5.28 -18.14
C SER A 307 3.95 -4.16 -18.83
N TYR A 308 2.69 -3.91 -18.45
CA TYR A 308 1.91 -2.77 -18.96
C TYR A 308 2.59 -1.45 -18.60
N ARG A 309 2.97 -1.23 -17.33
CA ARG A 309 3.68 -0.03 -16.88
C ARG A 309 4.97 0.18 -17.65
N ASP A 310 5.79 -0.85 -17.84
CA ASP A 310 7.06 -0.74 -18.56
C ASP A 310 6.86 -0.30 -20.02
N GLN A 311 5.77 -0.76 -20.66
CA GLN A 311 5.44 -0.40 -22.05
C GLN A 311 4.82 0.99 -22.20
N HIS A 312 4.08 1.45 -21.20
CA HIS A 312 3.13 2.55 -21.36
C HIS A 312 3.31 3.70 -20.39
N LEU A 313 3.92 3.47 -19.23
CA LEU A 313 4.08 4.40 -18.11
C LEU A 313 5.45 4.20 -17.43
N ALA A 314 6.50 4.03 -18.25
CA ALA A 314 7.84 3.70 -17.78
C ALA A 314 8.34 4.67 -16.70
N GLY A 315 8.94 4.12 -15.65
CA GLY A 315 9.50 4.88 -14.52
C GLY A 315 8.52 5.26 -13.41
N LYS A 316 7.22 4.96 -13.54
CA LYS A 316 6.26 5.05 -12.43
C LYS A 316 6.37 3.85 -11.51
N GLU A 317 6.11 4.01 -10.22
CA GLU A 317 6.03 2.86 -9.30
C GLU A 317 4.72 2.08 -9.52
N ILE A 318 4.67 0.82 -9.07
CA ILE A 318 3.44 0.01 -9.05
C ILE A 318 3.27 -0.64 -7.69
N TRP A 319 2.13 -0.36 -7.06
CA TRP A 319 1.79 -0.88 -5.74
C TRP A 319 0.53 -1.76 -5.81
N LEU A 320 0.47 -2.76 -4.95
CA LEU A 320 -0.75 -3.51 -4.63
C LEU A 320 -1.21 -3.10 -3.23
N THR A 321 -2.06 -2.09 -3.11
CA THR A 321 -2.39 -1.55 -1.78
C THR A 321 -3.46 -2.31 -1.02
N GLU A 322 -4.09 -3.31 -1.64
CA GLU A 322 -4.97 -4.21 -0.93
C GLU A 322 -4.91 -5.63 -1.50
N PHE A 323 -4.63 -6.57 -0.61
CA PHE A 323 -4.81 -8.01 -0.76
C PHE A 323 -5.00 -8.63 0.62
N GLY A 324 -5.61 -9.80 0.72
CA GLY A 324 -5.80 -10.45 2.02
C GLY A 324 -6.78 -11.60 2.00
N TYR A 325 -7.01 -12.14 3.19
CA TYR A 325 -7.86 -13.31 3.42
C TYR A 325 -8.65 -13.14 4.71
N ASP A 326 -9.90 -13.58 4.73
CA ASP A 326 -10.68 -13.70 5.97
C ASP A 326 -10.38 -15.00 6.72
N THR A 327 -10.87 -15.11 7.96
CA THR A 327 -10.84 -16.37 8.73
C THR A 327 -12.24 -16.90 9.05
N HIS A 328 -13.31 -16.13 8.84
CA HIS A 328 -14.66 -16.59 9.10
C HIS A 328 -15.09 -17.72 8.13
N PRO A 329 -15.64 -18.85 8.62
CA PRO A 329 -15.91 -20.04 7.82
C PRO A 329 -16.97 -19.86 6.72
N LYS A 330 -17.75 -18.78 6.76
CA LYS A 330 -18.74 -18.43 5.73
C LYS A 330 -18.32 -17.28 4.82
N SER A 331 -17.14 -16.67 5.03
CA SER A 331 -16.64 -15.68 4.07
C SER A 331 -16.18 -16.37 2.79
N ARG A 332 -16.48 -15.76 1.63
CA ARG A 332 -15.96 -16.19 0.32
C ARG A 332 -14.48 -15.86 0.09
N LEU A 333 -13.92 -15.00 0.94
CA LEU A 333 -12.50 -14.63 0.95
C LEU A 333 -11.72 -15.42 2.01
N ARG A 334 -12.35 -16.39 2.68
CA ARG A 334 -11.70 -17.09 3.80
C ARG A 334 -10.50 -17.94 3.35
N ALA A 335 -9.43 -17.89 4.12
CA ALA A 335 -8.47 -18.98 4.20
C ALA A 335 -9.16 -20.17 4.89
N PRO A 336 -9.27 -21.36 4.25
CA PRO A 336 -9.89 -22.51 4.87
C PRO A 336 -8.97 -23.15 5.92
N ALA A 337 -9.53 -23.88 6.88
CA ALA A 337 -8.74 -24.82 7.67
C ALA A 337 -8.27 -25.98 6.78
N ILE A 338 -7.01 -26.41 6.92
CA ILE A 338 -6.39 -27.48 6.13
C ILE A 338 -5.89 -28.56 7.08
N GLY A 339 -6.48 -29.75 7.04
CA GLY A 339 -6.15 -30.82 7.98
C GLY A 339 -6.39 -30.39 9.44
N SER A 340 -5.32 -30.40 10.24
CA SER A 340 -5.33 -29.91 11.63
C SER A 340 -4.95 -28.43 11.77
N THR A 341 -4.56 -27.76 10.69
CA THR A 341 -4.17 -26.35 10.69
C THR A 341 -5.43 -25.48 10.67
N SER A 342 -5.54 -24.57 11.64
CA SER A 342 -6.69 -23.66 11.76
C SER A 342 -6.72 -22.62 10.64
N ALA A 343 -7.90 -22.05 10.38
CA ALA A 343 -8.04 -20.96 9.40
C ALA A 343 -7.14 -19.76 9.71
N ASP A 344 -6.95 -19.42 10.99
CA ASP A 344 -6.05 -18.31 11.39
C ASP A 344 -4.58 -18.60 11.02
N VAL A 345 -4.12 -19.84 11.15
CA VAL A 345 -2.76 -20.22 10.76
C VAL A 345 -2.65 -20.31 9.24
N VAL A 346 -3.65 -20.84 8.53
CA VAL A 346 -3.64 -20.85 7.05
C VAL A 346 -3.65 -19.42 6.49
N GLN A 347 -4.41 -18.50 7.10
CA GLN A 347 -4.36 -17.07 6.76
C GLN A 347 -2.93 -16.53 6.91
N ALA A 348 -2.26 -16.83 8.03
CA ALA A 348 -0.89 -16.42 8.29
C ALA A 348 0.10 -16.95 7.23
N GLU A 349 0.00 -18.24 6.90
CA GLU A 349 0.84 -18.90 5.90
C GLU A 349 0.62 -18.31 4.50
N TRP A 350 -0.63 -18.13 4.10
CA TRP A 350 -0.98 -17.60 2.79
C TRP A 350 -0.58 -16.13 2.63
N LEU A 351 -0.65 -15.31 3.68
CA LEU A 351 -0.17 -13.93 3.63
C LEU A 351 1.34 -13.85 3.44
N VAL A 352 2.12 -14.68 4.16
CA VAL A 352 3.58 -14.75 3.96
C VAL A 352 3.91 -15.22 2.54
N ARG A 353 3.23 -16.27 2.05
CA ARG A 353 3.39 -16.77 0.67
C ARG A 353 3.05 -15.69 -0.36
N SER A 354 1.95 -14.95 -0.14
CA SER A 354 1.50 -13.88 -1.03
C SER A 354 2.56 -12.79 -1.18
N PHE A 355 3.13 -12.30 -0.08
CA PHE A 355 4.19 -11.30 -0.15
C PHE A 355 5.40 -11.77 -0.96
N PHE A 356 5.85 -13.01 -0.76
CA PHE A 356 7.01 -13.53 -1.47
C PHE A 356 6.74 -13.84 -2.95
N GLU A 357 5.52 -14.25 -3.30
CA GLU A 357 5.08 -14.32 -4.70
C GLU A 357 5.07 -12.91 -5.34
N LEU A 358 4.55 -11.92 -4.62
CA LEU A 358 4.45 -10.53 -5.07
C LEU A 358 5.82 -9.84 -5.22
N MET A 359 6.80 -10.10 -4.35
CA MET A 359 8.16 -9.56 -4.51
C MET A 359 8.80 -9.98 -5.84
N GLY A 360 8.47 -11.17 -6.33
CA GLY A 360 8.92 -11.69 -7.63
C GLY A 360 8.15 -11.16 -8.84
N SER A 361 7.20 -10.22 -8.65
CA SER A 361 6.30 -9.75 -9.72
C SER A 361 6.70 -8.43 -10.37
N GLY A 362 7.70 -7.72 -9.83
CA GLY A 362 8.12 -6.39 -10.32
C GLY A 362 7.33 -5.22 -9.73
N LEU A 363 6.52 -5.47 -8.69
CA LEU A 363 5.93 -4.44 -7.85
C LEU A 363 6.99 -3.77 -6.98
N ASP A 364 6.69 -2.55 -6.55
CA ASP A 364 7.54 -1.79 -5.62
C ASP A 364 7.09 -2.01 -4.17
N ARG A 365 5.78 -2.17 -3.92
CA ARG A 365 5.19 -2.38 -2.58
C ARG A 365 3.88 -3.17 -2.62
N ALA A 366 3.54 -3.84 -1.51
CA ALA A 366 2.26 -4.50 -1.32
C ALA A 366 1.72 -4.28 0.10
N PHE A 367 0.40 -4.15 0.28
CA PHE A 367 -0.22 -3.87 1.57
C PHE A 367 -1.36 -4.83 1.87
N VAL A 368 -1.26 -5.51 3.01
CA VAL A 368 -2.32 -6.41 3.48
C VAL A 368 -3.52 -5.59 3.93
N PHE A 369 -4.71 -5.97 3.49
CA PHE A 369 -5.97 -5.60 4.09
C PHE A 369 -6.28 -6.62 5.20
N VAL A 370 -6.27 -6.28 6.50
CA VAL A 370 -6.09 -4.96 7.16
C VAL A 370 -5.53 -5.19 8.58
N SER A 371 -5.19 -4.15 9.34
CA SER A 371 -4.59 -4.22 10.68
C SER A 371 -5.42 -5.05 11.68
N ARG A 372 -6.75 -4.93 11.65
CA ARG A 372 -7.66 -5.49 12.66
C ARG A 372 -8.97 -5.97 12.06
N ASP A 373 -9.59 -6.96 12.70
CA ASP A 373 -10.94 -7.41 12.35
C ASP A 373 -11.96 -6.28 12.57
N ALA A 374 -13.06 -6.30 11.83
CA ALA A 374 -14.16 -5.37 12.06
C ALA A 374 -14.94 -5.70 13.34
N CYS A 375 -15.09 -7.01 13.62
CA CYS A 375 -15.74 -7.54 14.82
C CYS A 375 -15.22 -8.95 15.13
N THR A 376 -15.08 -9.28 16.41
CA THR A 376 -14.60 -10.57 16.93
C THR A 376 -15.63 -11.16 17.90
N GLY A 377 -16.01 -12.42 17.71
CA GLY A 377 -16.95 -13.13 18.59
C GLY A 377 -17.91 -14.04 17.85
N SER A 378 -19.03 -14.38 18.49
CA SER A 378 -20.08 -15.23 17.89
C SER A 378 -20.86 -14.51 16.78
N ASP A 379 -21.46 -15.27 15.86
CA ASP A 379 -22.35 -14.75 14.80
C ASP A 379 -23.47 -13.85 15.36
N SER A 380 -23.92 -14.07 16.60
CA SER A 380 -24.92 -13.20 17.25
C SER A 380 -24.38 -11.81 17.65
N LYS A 381 -23.09 -11.71 17.98
CA LYS A 381 -22.41 -10.44 18.28
C LYS A 381 -21.96 -9.76 16.99
N CYS A 382 -21.47 -10.54 16.03
CA CYS A 382 -20.89 -10.08 14.78
C CYS A 382 -21.66 -10.67 13.59
N PRO A 383 -22.89 -10.20 13.33
CA PRO A 383 -23.76 -10.79 12.30
C PRO A 383 -23.17 -10.71 10.90
N ASP A 384 -22.30 -9.73 10.65
CA ASP A 384 -21.72 -9.46 9.33
C ASP A 384 -20.36 -10.15 9.10
N ASN A 385 -19.84 -10.92 10.07
CA ASN A 385 -18.56 -11.61 9.90
C ASN A 385 -18.55 -12.67 8.77
N HIS A 386 -19.74 -13.10 8.31
CA HIS A 386 -19.87 -13.95 7.14
C HIS A 386 -19.65 -13.22 5.81
N ILE A 387 -19.72 -11.89 5.81
CA ILE A 387 -19.40 -11.05 4.65
C ILE A 387 -17.88 -10.92 4.56
N GLN A 388 -17.36 -10.83 3.34
CA GLN A 388 -15.93 -10.69 3.15
C GLN A 388 -15.36 -9.43 3.84
N PHE A 389 -14.07 -9.45 4.15
CA PHE A 389 -13.27 -8.37 4.77
C PHE A 389 -13.45 -8.18 6.27
N SER A 390 -14.52 -8.71 6.87
CA SER A 390 -14.81 -8.49 8.30
C SER A 390 -13.82 -9.18 9.25
N THR A 391 -13.17 -10.26 8.80
CA THR A 391 -12.24 -11.07 9.61
C THR A 391 -10.84 -11.19 8.99
N SER A 392 -10.48 -10.19 8.19
CA SER A 392 -9.20 -10.13 7.47
C SER A 392 -8.06 -9.52 8.29
N GLY A 393 -8.33 -9.13 9.53
CA GLY A 393 -7.38 -8.49 10.43
C GLY A 393 -6.18 -9.36 10.78
N LEU A 394 -5.03 -8.70 11.00
CA LEU A 394 -3.88 -9.30 11.69
C LEU A 394 -4.07 -9.32 13.21
N MET A 395 -5.01 -8.54 13.71
CA MET A 395 -5.41 -8.45 15.11
C MET A 395 -6.94 -8.59 15.23
N ASN A 396 -7.41 -8.81 16.45
CA ASN A 396 -8.82 -8.69 16.81
C ASN A 396 -9.33 -7.23 16.66
N GLU A 397 -10.64 -7.04 16.88
CA GLU A 397 -11.39 -5.79 16.70
C GLU A 397 -10.87 -4.55 17.46
N LYS A 398 -11.28 -3.36 17.02
CA LYS A 398 -10.95 -2.09 17.72
C LYS A 398 -11.31 -2.19 19.21
N GLY A 399 -10.32 -1.96 20.07
CA GLY A 399 -10.45 -2.06 21.53
C GLY A 399 -9.95 -3.38 22.10
N ASP A 400 -9.92 -4.46 21.31
CA ASP A 400 -9.22 -5.71 21.59
C ASP A 400 -8.20 -5.95 20.49
N PHE A 401 -7.03 -5.32 20.57
CA PHE A 401 -5.98 -5.47 19.55
C PHE A 401 -5.15 -6.75 19.75
N SER A 402 -5.71 -7.82 20.32
CA SER A 402 -4.98 -9.07 20.52
C SER A 402 -4.48 -9.60 19.17
N PRO A 403 -3.16 -9.89 19.03
CA PRO A 403 -2.63 -10.35 17.76
C PRO A 403 -3.12 -11.76 17.37
N LYS A 404 -3.39 -11.97 16.09
CA LYS A 404 -3.67 -13.28 15.46
C LYS A 404 -2.38 -13.91 14.96
N ALA A 405 -2.42 -15.19 14.57
CA ALA A 405 -1.26 -15.90 14.02
C ALA A 405 -0.60 -15.13 12.85
N ALA A 406 -1.40 -14.49 12.00
CA ALA A 406 -0.92 -13.68 10.88
C ALA A 406 0.00 -12.52 11.29
N PHE A 407 -0.29 -11.85 12.41
CA PHE A 407 0.59 -10.81 12.97
C PHE A 407 1.96 -11.40 13.31
N TYR A 408 2.00 -12.50 14.05
CA TYR A 408 3.25 -13.10 14.52
C TYR A 408 4.13 -13.61 13.37
N PHE A 409 3.51 -14.19 12.34
CA PHE A 409 4.22 -14.68 11.17
C PHE A 409 4.86 -13.54 10.38
N LEU A 410 4.08 -12.49 10.07
CA LEU A 410 4.58 -11.33 9.34
C LEU A 410 5.61 -10.52 10.15
N ALA A 411 5.40 -10.35 11.47
CA ALA A 411 6.37 -9.71 12.35
C ALA A 411 7.69 -10.50 12.41
N THR A 412 7.62 -11.84 12.44
CA THR A 412 8.81 -12.70 12.36
C THR A 412 9.53 -12.50 11.03
N VAL A 413 8.81 -12.50 9.90
CA VAL A 413 9.42 -12.27 8.58
C VAL A 413 10.13 -10.92 8.54
N ARG A 414 9.48 -9.82 8.97
CA ARG A 414 10.12 -8.50 9.01
C ARG A 414 11.33 -8.46 9.93
N ALA A 415 11.23 -9.03 11.14
CA ALA A 415 12.33 -9.04 12.10
C ALA A 415 13.56 -9.82 11.61
N ARG A 416 13.37 -10.89 10.81
CA ARG A 416 14.45 -11.77 10.36
C ARG A 416 15.02 -11.43 9.00
N LEU A 417 14.19 -10.86 8.11
CA LEU A 417 14.52 -10.68 6.69
C LEU A 417 14.44 -9.23 6.24
N GLY A 418 14.11 -8.30 7.15
CA GLY A 418 13.73 -6.93 6.84
C GLY A 418 14.74 -6.15 5.98
N SER A 419 16.05 -6.34 6.16
CA SER A 419 17.09 -5.65 5.38
C SER A 419 17.42 -6.33 4.05
N MET A 420 16.93 -7.55 3.83
CA MET A 420 17.29 -8.35 2.67
C MET A 420 16.41 -7.99 1.46
N ALA A 421 17.03 -7.92 0.29
CA ALA A 421 16.35 -7.66 -0.98
C ALA A 421 16.08 -8.95 -1.76
N TYR A 422 15.02 -8.93 -2.58
CA TYR A 422 14.69 -10.04 -3.47
C TYR A 422 15.84 -10.34 -4.44
N ALA A 423 16.28 -11.60 -4.47
CA ALA A 423 17.39 -12.10 -5.27
C ALA A 423 16.98 -13.21 -6.27
N GLY A 424 15.69 -13.51 -6.37
CA GLY A 424 15.13 -14.47 -7.33
C GLY A 424 14.29 -15.56 -6.69
N THR A 425 13.57 -16.30 -7.53
CA THR A 425 12.77 -17.46 -7.14
C THR A 425 13.24 -18.67 -7.93
N VAL A 426 13.31 -19.83 -7.27
CA VAL A 426 13.43 -21.13 -7.92
C VAL A 426 12.11 -21.85 -7.78
N GLU A 427 11.53 -22.21 -8.92
CA GLU A 427 10.35 -23.06 -8.97
C GLU A 427 10.79 -24.51 -9.11
N ALA A 428 10.54 -25.29 -8.07
CA ALA A 428 10.78 -26.72 -8.00
C ALA A 428 9.43 -27.39 -7.59
N PRO A 429 9.36 -28.67 -7.16
CA PRO A 429 8.12 -29.16 -6.52
C PRO A 429 7.76 -28.35 -5.25
N VAL A 430 8.69 -27.53 -4.76
CA VAL A 430 8.53 -26.51 -3.72
C VAL A 430 8.83 -25.13 -4.29
N ARG A 431 8.40 -24.08 -3.59
CA ARG A 431 8.81 -22.70 -3.83
C ARG A 431 10.04 -22.37 -3.01
N VAL A 432 11.03 -21.71 -3.62
CA VAL A 432 12.21 -21.19 -2.94
C VAL A 432 12.42 -19.74 -3.36
N VAL A 433 12.20 -18.80 -2.46
CA VAL A 433 12.55 -17.39 -2.66
C VAL A 433 13.90 -17.12 -2.03
N LYS A 434 14.79 -16.49 -2.80
CA LYS A 434 16.13 -16.08 -2.38
C LYS A 434 16.13 -14.60 -2.01
N LEU A 435 16.74 -14.28 -0.88
CA LEU A 435 16.91 -12.92 -0.39
C LEU A 435 18.37 -12.67 -0.05
N TYR A 436 18.86 -11.46 -0.29
CA TYR A 436 20.25 -11.10 -0.03
C TYR A 436 20.36 -9.69 0.56
N ASP A 437 21.10 -9.59 1.66
CA ASP A 437 21.62 -8.33 2.19
C ASP A 437 23.08 -8.19 1.73
N ALA A 438 23.29 -7.36 0.70
CA ALA A 438 24.61 -7.12 0.16
C ALA A 438 25.53 -6.33 1.11
N ALA A 439 24.96 -5.54 2.03
CA ALA A 439 25.73 -4.72 2.97
C ALA A 439 26.28 -5.58 4.11
N ALA A 440 25.47 -6.52 4.63
CA ALA A 440 25.87 -7.48 5.65
C ALA A 440 26.58 -8.72 5.06
N ASN A 441 26.43 -8.96 3.75
CA ASN A 441 26.80 -10.20 3.07
C ASN A 441 26.12 -11.42 3.72
N GLU A 442 24.81 -11.31 3.93
CA GLU A 442 23.95 -12.33 4.52
C GLU A 442 22.86 -12.73 3.53
N GLY A 443 22.54 -14.02 3.47
CA GLY A 443 21.55 -14.56 2.54
C GLY A 443 20.44 -15.29 3.27
N ALA A 444 19.30 -15.43 2.62
CA ALA A 444 18.22 -16.26 3.11
C ALA A 444 17.47 -16.97 1.97
N TYR A 445 16.85 -18.08 2.34
CA TYR A 445 15.88 -18.80 1.53
C TYR A 445 14.57 -18.88 2.29
N VAL A 446 13.45 -18.62 1.61
CA VAL A 446 12.11 -18.89 2.12
C VAL A 446 11.55 -20.06 1.33
N VAL A 447 11.23 -21.15 2.02
CA VAL A 447 10.88 -22.43 1.39
C VAL A 447 9.51 -22.91 1.86
N TRP A 448 8.64 -23.27 0.92
CA TRP A 448 7.31 -23.81 1.21
C TRP A 448 6.77 -24.70 0.07
N SER A 449 5.77 -25.51 0.38
CA SER A 449 4.98 -26.25 -0.61
C SER A 449 3.88 -25.34 -1.18
N PRO A 450 3.82 -25.10 -2.50
CA PRO A 450 2.78 -24.25 -3.11
C PRO A 450 1.41 -24.95 -3.22
N THR A 451 1.12 -25.86 -2.30
CA THR A 451 -0.14 -26.62 -2.23
C THR A 451 -1.08 -26.01 -1.18
N SER A 452 -2.32 -26.52 -1.13
CA SER A 452 -3.34 -26.16 -0.14
C SER A 452 -4.17 -27.40 0.27
N ASP A 453 -3.50 -28.53 0.47
CA ASP A 453 -4.09 -29.83 0.77
C ASP A 453 -3.42 -30.54 1.97
N GLY A 454 -2.48 -29.86 2.64
CA GLY A 454 -1.73 -30.39 3.79
C GLY A 454 -0.52 -31.23 3.38
N SER A 455 -0.09 -31.14 2.12
CA SER A 455 1.06 -31.89 1.62
C SER A 455 2.37 -31.49 2.29
N SER A 456 3.28 -32.46 2.35
CA SER A 456 4.68 -32.26 2.70
C SER A 456 5.59 -33.03 1.76
N SER A 457 6.82 -32.56 1.59
CA SER A 457 7.82 -33.22 0.75
C SER A 457 9.22 -33.06 1.35
N ASP A 458 10.04 -34.09 1.18
CA ASP A 458 11.46 -33.98 1.50
C ASP A 458 12.18 -33.27 0.36
N TYR A 459 12.97 -32.26 0.70
CA TYR A 459 13.68 -31.42 -0.26
C TYR A 459 15.11 -31.15 0.21
N ALA A 460 16.08 -31.27 -0.70
CA ALA A 460 17.47 -30.94 -0.46
C ALA A 460 17.75 -29.52 -0.99
N LEU A 461 17.65 -28.52 -0.12
CA LEU A 461 17.94 -27.13 -0.46
C LEU A 461 19.45 -26.98 -0.69
N SER A 462 19.85 -26.68 -1.92
CA SER A 462 21.25 -26.36 -2.24
C SER A 462 21.62 -25.00 -1.65
N VAL A 463 22.69 -24.96 -0.86
CA VAL A 463 23.18 -23.74 -0.20
C VAL A 463 24.69 -23.64 -0.33
N ASN A 464 25.20 -22.42 -0.52
CA ASN A 464 26.63 -22.14 -0.53
C ASN A 464 27.08 -21.55 0.81
N ALA A 465 26.87 -22.30 1.90
CA ALA A 465 27.08 -21.83 3.26
C ALA A 465 27.71 -22.91 4.12
N THR A 466 28.45 -22.52 5.15
CA THR A 466 29.06 -23.45 6.12
C THR A 466 28.18 -23.69 7.35
N SER A 467 27.23 -22.80 7.58
CA SER A 467 26.25 -22.87 8.68
C SER A 467 24.95 -22.22 8.24
N ALA A 468 23.83 -22.71 8.73
CA ALA A 468 22.54 -22.09 8.52
C ALA A 468 21.69 -22.12 9.79
N THR A 469 20.77 -21.17 9.89
CA THR A 469 19.75 -21.14 10.93
C THR A 469 18.39 -21.30 10.27
N LEU A 470 17.65 -22.34 10.66
CA LEU A 470 16.23 -22.45 10.32
C LEU A 470 15.43 -21.64 11.31
N VAL A 471 14.45 -20.91 10.80
CA VAL A 471 13.43 -20.24 11.57
C VAL A 471 12.08 -20.78 11.10
N THR A 472 11.37 -21.44 12.02
CA THR A 472 9.98 -21.87 11.81
C THR A 472 9.05 -20.76 12.32
N LEU A 473 8.09 -20.35 11.50
CA LEU A 473 7.08 -19.37 11.88
C LEU A 473 6.14 -19.96 12.94
N LYS A 474 5.77 -19.14 13.94
CA LYS A 474 5.05 -19.62 15.12
C LYS A 474 4.13 -18.58 15.72
N ASP A 475 2.89 -18.99 15.98
CA ASP A 475 1.90 -18.18 16.68
C ASP A 475 2.39 -17.89 18.11
N GLY A 476 2.24 -16.64 18.55
CA GLY A 476 2.76 -16.14 19.82
C GLY A 476 4.25 -15.76 19.82
N SER A 477 4.95 -15.79 18.67
CA SER A 477 6.36 -15.39 18.56
C SER A 477 6.59 -14.41 17.41
N THR A 478 7.26 -13.29 17.68
CA THR A 478 7.70 -12.32 16.65
C THR A 478 9.11 -12.58 16.13
N THR A 479 9.73 -13.70 16.52
CA THR A 479 11.07 -14.10 16.06
C THR A 479 11.11 -15.53 15.51
N GLY A 480 10.01 -16.27 15.61
CA GLY A 480 9.94 -17.70 15.29
C GLY A 480 10.66 -18.61 16.30
N ASP A 481 10.69 -19.90 15.99
CA ASP A 481 11.53 -20.89 16.69
C ASP A 481 12.79 -21.16 15.85
N GLU A 482 13.97 -21.05 16.47
CA GLU A 482 15.26 -21.19 15.79
C GLU A 482 15.93 -22.53 16.03
N SER A 483 16.58 -23.06 14.99
CA SER A 483 17.51 -24.18 15.12
C SER A 483 18.69 -24.02 14.16
N THR A 484 19.89 -24.39 14.63
CA THR A 484 21.09 -24.41 13.77
C THR A 484 21.18 -25.71 13.01
N VAL A 485 21.49 -25.64 11.72
CA VAL A 485 21.86 -26.79 10.90
C VAL A 485 23.19 -26.58 10.21
N THR A 486 23.87 -27.68 9.96
CA THR A 486 25.10 -27.70 9.18
C THR A 486 24.80 -28.26 7.80
N PRO A 487 25.01 -27.50 6.71
CA PRO A 487 24.90 -28.01 5.37
C PRO A 487 25.80 -29.24 5.16
N GLN A 488 25.24 -30.28 4.55
CA GLN A 488 25.94 -31.52 4.20
C GLN A 488 26.10 -31.58 2.69
N SER A 489 27.34 -31.69 2.22
CA SER A 489 27.67 -31.72 0.79
C SER A 489 27.03 -30.56 -0.01
N GLY A 490 27.00 -29.35 0.58
CA GLY A 490 26.41 -28.16 -0.06
C GLY A 490 24.88 -28.13 -0.05
N SER A 491 24.22 -28.92 0.80
CA SER A 491 22.75 -28.96 0.89
C SER A 491 22.23 -29.06 2.32
N ILE A 492 21.01 -28.57 2.55
CA ILE A 492 20.25 -28.74 3.78
C ILE A 492 19.03 -29.61 3.45
N ALA A 493 18.87 -30.72 4.17
CA ALA A 493 17.68 -31.54 4.08
C ALA A 493 16.54 -30.89 4.87
N LEU A 494 15.40 -30.70 4.21
CA LEU A 494 14.20 -30.07 4.76
C LEU A 494 12.99 -30.98 4.52
N THR A 495 12.11 -31.09 5.50
CA THR A 495 10.73 -31.51 5.27
C THR A 495 9.91 -30.24 5.05
N VAL A 496 9.58 -29.96 3.80
CA VAL A 496 8.88 -28.76 3.37
C VAL A 496 7.38 -29.00 3.47
N THR A 497 6.67 -28.09 4.15
CA THR A 497 5.21 -28.08 4.27
C THR A 497 4.65 -26.81 3.63
N GLU A 498 3.33 -26.63 3.69
CA GLU A 498 2.65 -25.39 3.24
C GLU A 498 2.99 -24.16 4.11
N SER A 499 3.59 -24.37 5.29
CA SER A 499 4.07 -23.32 6.18
C SER A 499 5.48 -22.87 5.75
N PRO A 500 5.68 -21.57 5.46
CA PRO A 500 7.00 -21.07 5.08
C PRO A 500 8.06 -21.29 6.17
N THR A 501 9.20 -21.83 5.77
CA THR A 501 10.40 -21.95 6.61
C THR A 501 11.47 -20.99 6.11
N LEU A 502 12.06 -20.20 7.02
CA LEU A 502 13.16 -19.31 6.67
C LEU A 502 14.48 -20.04 6.95
N VAL A 503 15.42 -19.99 6.00
CA VAL A 503 16.76 -20.56 6.13
C VAL A 503 17.77 -19.43 5.94
N LEU A 504 18.32 -18.94 7.05
CA LEU A 504 19.33 -17.88 7.07
C LEU A 504 20.72 -18.48 6.90
N VAL A 505 21.54 -17.89 6.04
CA VAL A 505 22.87 -18.38 5.69
C VAL A 505 23.91 -17.27 5.72
N ASN A 506 25.17 -17.64 5.96
CA ASN A 506 26.30 -16.74 5.78
C ASN A 506 26.69 -16.64 4.30
N GLY A 507 26.66 -15.44 3.72
CA GLY A 507 26.96 -15.21 2.31
C GLY A 507 25.75 -15.24 1.39
N ALA A 508 26.01 -15.07 0.09
CA ALA A 508 24.97 -14.95 -0.94
C ALA A 508 24.19 -16.27 -1.19
N PRO A 509 22.86 -16.19 -1.48
CA PRO A 509 21.98 -17.34 -1.70
C PRO A 509 22.02 -17.96 -3.12
#